data_AF-A0A645JBN0-F1
#
_entry.id   AF-A0A645JBN0-F1
#
_cell.length_a   1.000
_cell.length_b   1.000
_cell.length_c   1.000
_cell.angle_alpha   90.00
_cell.angle_beta   90.00
_cell.angle_gamma   90.00
#
_symmetry.space_group_name_H-M   'P 1'
#
loop_
_entity.id
_entity.type
_entity.pdbx_description
1 polymer ?
#
loop_
_entity_poly.entity_id
_entity_poly.type
_entity_poly.pdbx_seq_one_letter_code
_entity_poly.pdbx_strand_id
1 'polypeptide(L)'
;MQRAHKRIKEFFPICKVYQAHIPTYPSGHWLFGFASKKFDPIADLDSGKWESLGLATKYYNTELHKGCFAIPNYVKELLAKSEE
;
A
#
# COMPACT_ATOMS: atom_id res chain seq x y z
N MET A 1 5.17 -3.18 -12.01
CA MET A 1 4.05 -3.30 -11.05
C MET A 1 2.88 -4.13 -11.57
N GLN A 2 2.29 -3.84 -12.74
CA GLN A 2 1.11 -4.55 -13.26
C GLN A 2 1.21 -6.09 -13.26
N ARG A 3 2.25 -6.67 -13.88
CA ARG A 3 2.46 -8.13 -13.90
C ARG A 3 2.61 -8.73 -12.50
N ALA A 4 3.30 -8.05 -11.58
CA ALA A 4 3.50 -8.52 -10.22
C ALA A 4 2.17 -8.50 -9.44
N HIS A 5 1.41 -7.42 -9.56
CA HIS A 5 0.07 -7.28 -8.98
C HIS A 5 -0.89 -8.38 -9.45
N LYS A 6 -0.97 -8.62 -10.78
CA LYS A 6 -1.81 -9.69 -11.36
C LYS A 6 -1.51 -11.05 -10.72
N ARG A 7 -0.23 -11.43 -10.67
CA ARG A 7 0.21 -12.70 -10.08
C ARG A 7 -0.11 -12.82 -8.60
N ILE A 8 0.04 -11.75 -7.82
CA ILE A 8 -0.24 -11.77 -6.38
C ILE A 8 -1.75 -11.93 -6.13
N LYS A 9 -2.59 -11.26 -6.93
CA LYS A 9 -4.06 -11.35 -6.83
C LYS A 9 -4.60 -12.77 -7.03
N GLU A 10 -3.91 -13.63 -7.77
CA GLU A 10 -4.29 -15.03 -7.97
C GLU A 10 -4.29 -15.84 -6.65
N PHE A 11 -3.51 -15.41 -5.64
CA PHE A 11 -3.34 -16.15 -4.37
C PHE A 11 -3.95 -15.46 -3.16
N PHE A 12 -4.17 -14.15 -3.22
CA PHE A 12 -4.57 -13.34 -2.08
C PHE A 12 -5.87 -12.58 -2.36
N PRO A 13 -6.94 -12.82 -1.57
CA PRO A 13 -8.22 -12.14 -1.77
C PRO A 13 -8.15 -10.63 -1.50
N ILE A 14 -7.19 -10.17 -0.68
CA ILE A 14 -6.97 -8.76 -0.40
C ILE A 14 -5.64 -8.37 -1.01
N CYS A 15 -5.68 -7.57 -2.07
CA CYS A 15 -4.50 -7.00 -2.72
C CYS A 15 -4.68 -5.50 -2.91
N LYS A 16 -3.75 -4.71 -2.38
CA LYS A 16 -3.73 -3.25 -2.54
C LYS A 16 -2.33 -2.79 -2.96
N VAL A 17 -2.27 -1.60 -3.56
CA VAL A 17 -1.01 -0.92 -3.85
C VAL A 17 -0.94 0.33 -2.99
N TYR A 18 0.22 0.57 -2.39
CA TYR A 18 0.51 1.80 -1.65
C TYR A 18 1.74 2.50 -2.21
N GLN A 19 1.84 3.81 -1.97
CA GLN A 19 2.92 4.65 -2.47
C GLN A 19 3.80 5.18 -1.35
N ALA A 20 5.09 5.35 -1.63
CA ALA A 20 6.01 6.08 -0.76
C ALA A 20 6.91 6.99 -1.58
N HIS A 21 7.29 8.11 -0.98
CA HIS A 21 8.23 9.05 -1.58
C HIS A 21 9.66 8.73 -1.11
N ILE A 22 10.52 8.31 -2.03
CA ILE A 22 11.90 7.88 -1.79
C ILE A 22 12.82 8.60 -2.80
N PRO A 23 13.33 9.81 -2.48
CA PRO A 23 13.98 10.69 -3.45
C PRO A 23 15.20 10.11 -4.18
N THR A 24 15.88 9.14 -3.57
CA THR A 24 17.08 8.50 -4.12
C THR A 24 16.75 7.37 -5.09
N TYR A 25 15.48 6.97 -5.21
CA TYR A 25 15.03 6.00 -6.20
C TYR A 25 14.58 6.71 -7.49
N PRO A 26 14.63 6.03 -8.66
CA PRO A 26 14.16 6.62 -9.91
C PRO A 26 12.74 7.18 -9.77
N SER A 27 12.53 8.41 -10.26
CA SER A 27 11.33 9.26 -10.12
C SER A 27 11.00 9.80 -8.72
N GLY A 28 11.59 9.26 -7.66
CA GLY A 28 11.24 9.60 -6.28
C GLY A 28 9.89 9.04 -5.80
N HIS A 29 9.05 8.53 -6.70
CA HIS A 29 7.70 8.04 -6.40
C HIS A 29 7.61 6.53 -6.62
N TRP A 30 7.47 5.78 -5.53
CA TRP A 30 7.51 4.33 -5.55
C TRP A 30 6.18 3.71 -5.13
N LEU A 31 5.84 2.60 -5.79
CA LEU A 31 4.64 1.81 -5.54
C LEU A 31 5.03 0.43 -5.01
N PHE A 32 4.33 -0.03 -3.98
CA PHE A 32 4.54 -1.30 -3.31
C PHE A 32 3.23 -2.09 -3.27
N GLY A 33 3.34 -3.43 -3.25
CA GLY A 33 2.18 -4.32 -3.13
C GLY A 33 1.95 -4.75 -1.68
N PHE A 34 0.71 -4.66 -1.22
CA PHE A 34 0.21 -5.30 -0.01
C PHE A 34 -0.69 -6.46 -0.39
N ALA A 35 -0.51 -7.62 0.25
CA ALA A 35 -1.32 -8.80 0.01
C ALA A 35 -1.63 -9.53 1.31
N SER A 36 -2.87 -9.98 1.45
CA SER A 36 -3.37 -10.59 2.68
C SER A 36 -4.50 -11.56 2.40
N LYS A 37 -4.62 -12.58 3.26
CA LYS A 37 -5.74 -13.53 3.24
C LYS A 37 -6.85 -13.16 4.21
N LYS A 38 -6.62 -12.18 5.09
CA LYS A 38 -7.51 -11.88 6.22
C LYS A 38 -7.67 -10.38 6.48
N PHE A 39 -6.56 -9.68 6.62
CA PHE A 39 -6.55 -8.28 7.06
C PHE A 39 -6.52 -7.30 5.89
N ASP A 40 -7.46 -6.36 5.86
CA ASP A 40 -7.42 -5.15 5.05
C ASP A 40 -6.48 -4.13 5.70
N PRO A 41 -5.52 -3.55 4.97
CA PRO A 41 -4.50 -2.71 5.58
C PRO A 41 -5.06 -1.37 6.07
N ILE A 42 -6.27 -0.95 5.63
CA ILE A 42 -6.89 0.31 6.04
C ILE A 42 -7.98 0.04 7.08
N ALA A 43 -8.88 -0.90 6.79
CA ALA A 43 -10.04 -1.16 7.65
C ALA A 43 -9.65 -1.84 8.97
N ASP A 44 -8.63 -2.71 8.95
CA ASP A 44 -8.17 -3.44 10.14
C ASP A 44 -6.96 -2.78 10.83
N LEU A 45 -6.65 -1.52 10.50
CA LEU A 45 -5.59 -0.79 11.19
C LEU A 45 -6.02 -0.44 12.63
N ASP A 46 -5.38 -1.08 13.60
CA ASP A 46 -5.49 -0.72 15.01
C ASP A 46 -4.46 0.37 15.35
N SER A 47 -4.84 1.63 15.08
CA SER A 47 -3.96 2.79 15.32
C SER A 47 -3.67 2.98 16.81
N GLY A 48 -4.64 2.75 17.69
CA GLY A 48 -4.47 2.89 19.14
C GLY A 48 -3.43 1.91 19.68
N LYS A 49 -3.48 0.65 19.24
CA LYS A 49 -2.46 -0.34 19.60
C LYS A 49 -1.09 0.06 19.08
N TRP A 50 -0.98 0.53 17.84
CA TRP A 50 0.30 1.00 17.30
C TRP A 50 0.86 2.17 18.11
N GLU A 51 0.03 3.18 18.41
CA GLU A 51 0.41 4.38 19.17
C GLU A 51 0.83 4.03 20.61
N SER A 52 0.19 3.03 21.22
CA SER A 52 0.56 2.53 22.56
C SER A 52 1.98 1.97 22.66
N LEU A 53 2.62 1.62 21.54
CA LEU A 53 4.00 1.12 21.52
C LEU A 53 5.04 2.21 21.82
N GLY A 54 4.67 3.50 21.74
CA GLY A 54 5.55 4.62 22.06
C GLY A 54 6.80 4.73 21.16
N LEU A 55 6.74 4.19 19.94
CA LEU A 55 7.88 4.17 19.03
C LEU A 55 8.12 5.52 18.37
N ALA A 56 9.37 6.01 18.43
CA ALA A 56 9.78 7.18 17.67
C ALA A 56 10.09 6.80 16.21
N THR A 57 9.28 7.28 15.27
CA THR A 57 9.45 7.06 13.83
C THR A 57 9.85 8.36 13.12
N LYS A 58 10.62 8.24 12.03
CA LYS A 58 11.05 9.40 11.21
C LYS A 58 10.18 9.67 9.99
N TYR A 59 9.27 8.75 9.65
CA TYR A 59 8.47 8.79 8.42
C TYR A 59 7.05 8.27 8.68
N TYR A 60 6.95 7.02 9.12
CA TYR A 60 5.66 6.37 9.36
C TYR A 60 4.88 7.05 10.48
N ASN A 61 3.59 7.26 10.25
CA ASN A 61 2.57 7.50 11.28
C ASN A 61 1.24 6.89 10.79
N THR A 62 0.24 6.78 11.67
CA THR A 62 -1.03 6.08 11.40
C THR A 62 -1.89 6.81 10.35
N GLU A 63 -1.74 8.13 10.22
CA GLU A 63 -2.39 8.91 9.15
C GLU A 63 -1.75 8.63 7.79
N LEU A 64 -0.42 8.66 7.72
CA LEU A 64 0.36 8.35 6.54
C LEU A 64 0.12 6.91 6.07
N HIS A 65 -0.04 5.98 7.00
CA HIS A 65 -0.42 4.60 6.69
C HIS A 65 -1.71 4.54 5.87
N LYS A 66 -2.74 5.29 6.25
CA LYS A 66 -3.99 5.32 5.47
C LYS A 66 -3.79 6.06 4.15
N GLY A 67 -3.12 7.20 4.20
CA GLY A 67 -2.87 8.06 3.05
C GLY A 67 -2.02 7.40 1.95
N CYS A 68 -1.12 6.49 2.29
CA CYS A 68 -0.25 5.85 1.31
C CYS A 68 -1.03 4.93 0.35
N PHE A 69 -2.22 4.45 0.72
CA PHE A 69 -3.10 3.68 -0.17
C PHE A 69 -3.96 4.56 -1.11
N ALA A 70 -3.96 5.89 -0.91
CA ALA A 70 -4.66 6.83 -1.79
C ALA A 70 -3.81 7.14 -3.04
N ILE A 71 -3.90 6.26 -4.04
CA ILE A 71 -3.10 6.34 -5.28
C ILE A 71 -3.77 7.18 -6.39
N PRO A 72 -2.98 7.78 -7.31
CA PRO A 72 -3.49 8.53 -8.45
C PRO A 72 -4.34 7.71 -9.43
N ASN A 73 -5.24 8.37 -10.18
CA ASN A 73 -6.15 7.70 -11.11
C ASN A 73 -5.44 6.89 -12.19
N TYR A 74 -4.35 7.40 -12.77
CA TYR A 74 -3.61 6.65 -13.79
C TYR A 74 -3.08 5.30 -13.23
N VAL A 75 -2.71 5.24 -11.95
CA VAL A 75 -2.28 4.00 -11.30
C VAL A 75 -3.47 3.05 -11.15
N LYS A 76 -4.63 3.56 -10.70
CA LYS A 76 -5.87 2.76 -10.58
C LYS A 76 -6.25 2.13 -11.94
N GLU A 77 -6.19 2.91 -13.02
CA GLU A 77 -6.48 2.42 -14.37
C GLU A 77 -5.50 1.35 -14.83
N LEU A 78 -4.20 1.55 -14.58
CA LEU A 78 -3.17 0.56 -14.93
C LEU A 78 -3.36 -0.76 -14.16
N LEU A 79 -3.78 -0.70 -12.89
CA LEU A 79 -4.06 -1.88 -12.10
C LEU A 79 -5.33 -2.59 -12.60
N ALA A 80 -6.42 -1.86 -12.83
CA ALA A 80 -7.67 -2.42 -13.36
C ALA A 80 -7.47 -3.13 -14.70
N LYS A 81 -6.78 -2.50 -15.67
CA LYS A 81 -6.45 -3.12 -16.96
C LYS A 81 -5.58 -4.37 -16.85
N SER A 82 -4.80 -4.49 -15.77
CA SER A 82 -3.97 -5.68 -15.57
C SER A 82 -4.74 -6.86 -14.97
N GLU A 83 -5.96 -6.61 -14.50
CA GLU A 83 -6.83 -7.62 -13.88
C GLU A 83 -7.80 -8.24 -14.89
N GLU A 84 -8.05 -7.56 -16.02
CA GLU A 84 -8.54 -8.19 -17.26
C GLU A 84 -7.55 -9.25 -17.77
#